data_AF-A0A940I5C7-F1
#
_entry.id   AF-A0A940I5C7-F1
#
_cell.length_a   1.000
_cell.length_b   1.000
_cell.length_c   1.000
_cell.angle_alpha   90.00
_cell.angle_beta   90.00
_cell.angle_gamma   90.00
#
_symmetry.space_group_name_H-M   'P 1'
#
loop_
_entity.id
_entity.type
_entity.pdbx_description
1 polymer ?
#
loop_
_entity_poly.entity_id
_entity_poly.type
_entity_poly.pdbx_seq_one_letter_code
_entity_poly.pdbx_strand_id
1 'polypeptide(L)'
;MKVQNFLKAFIHLFWSVWFLNINYVYAERYISHSGPEEQIWWGKRAEMGDSTIIHWKQLNIVWYLNSNGAGDGLTFSQVKSAVENSFDSWENVSTATISFSYGGQTDRTWSNDGYNVHYWAESGDPAFDVIGSGYLAVTVITFNSSEELLDVDIIFNGRDYEWKIDGNDYDIQAVSTHEIGHMIGLHHTEVMEPPLPTMYPYYNGTSARSLEFDDKVGISFLYRGNLIDNETLSGDDYYDWDLRVINNSTLTVEKGAVINFEDYYRVNIQDGSALIANGTSTEPITLTSSSSNPSP
;
A
#
# COMPACT_ATOMS: atom_id res chain seq x y z
N MET A 1 8.29 -51.17 -55.04
CA MET A 1 6.89 -51.46 -55.44
C MET A 1 6.04 -51.50 -54.18
N LYS A 2 5.05 -50.59 -54.10
CA LYS A 2 3.88 -50.53 -53.19
C LYS A 2 4.14 -50.37 -51.68
N VAL A 3 3.80 -49.22 -51.04
CA VAL A 3 2.49 -48.57 -50.79
C VAL A 3 1.82 -49.08 -49.51
N GLN A 4 1.84 -48.20 -48.49
CA GLN A 4 0.79 -47.82 -47.52
C GLN A 4 0.20 -48.85 -46.52
N ASN A 5 0.17 -48.52 -45.22
CA ASN A 5 -0.95 -47.80 -44.57
C ASN A 5 -0.77 -47.55 -43.04
N PHE A 6 -0.95 -46.28 -42.66
CA PHE A 6 -1.63 -45.70 -41.48
C PHE A 6 -1.44 -46.24 -40.05
N LEU A 7 -1.01 -45.35 -39.15
CA LEU A 7 -1.86 -44.93 -38.02
C LEU A 7 -1.61 -43.46 -37.61
N LYS A 8 -2.65 -42.84 -37.06
CA LYS A 8 -2.96 -41.41 -36.93
C LYS A 8 -2.14 -40.65 -35.87
N ALA A 9 -1.85 -39.39 -36.20
CA ALA A 9 -1.93 -38.16 -35.39
C ALA A 9 -1.48 -38.18 -33.91
N PHE A 10 -0.47 -37.37 -33.59
CA PHE A 10 -0.65 -36.17 -32.74
C PHE A 10 0.46 -35.18 -33.04
N ILE A 11 0.07 -34.00 -33.53
CA ILE A 11 0.91 -32.84 -33.74
C ILE A 11 1.07 -32.18 -32.38
N HIS A 12 2.27 -32.21 -31.78
CA HIS A 12 2.64 -31.20 -30.79
C HIS A 12 3.51 -30.17 -31.48
N LEU A 13 2.81 -29.12 -31.94
CA LEU A 13 3.39 -27.83 -32.29
C LEU A 13 4.20 -27.35 -31.08
N PHE A 14 5.49 -27.11 -31.29
CA PHE A 14 6.29 -26.27 -30.41
C PHE A 14 5.74 -24.85 -30.48
N TRP A 15 4.85 -24.51 -29.56
CA TRP A 15 4.58 -23.11 -29.24
C TRP A 15 5.63 -22.68 -28.22
N SER A 16 6.66 -22.03 -28.71
CA SER A 16 7.41 -21.05 -27.92
C SER A 16 6.41 -19.98 -27.48
N VAL A 17 5.79 -20.18 -26.32
CA VAL A 17 5.11 -19.10 -25.60
C VAL A 17 6.22 -18.23 -25.05
N TRP A 18 6.64 -17.26 -25.85
CA TRP A 18 7.15 -16.01 -25.31
C TRP A 18 5.99 -15.46 -24.50
N PHE A 19 5.96 -15.74 -23.19
CA PHE A 19 5.19 -14.89 -22.30
C PHE A 19 5.73 -13.50 -22.55
N LEU A 20 4.85 -12.64 -23.04
CA LEU A 20 5.02 -11.21 -22.98
C LEU A 20 5.48 -10.93 -21.55
N ASN A 21 6.75 -10.58 -21.37
CA ASN A 21 7.19 -9.76 -20.26
C ASN A 21 6.46 -8.44 -20.45
N ILE A 22 5.20 -8.41 -20.03
CA ILE A 22 4.52 -7.17 -19.71
C ILE A 22 5.35 -6.68 -18.53
N ASN A 23 6.10 -5.60 -18.74
CA ASN A 23 6.84 -4.93 -17.68
C ASN A 23 5.88 -4.83 -16.48
N TYR A 24 6.18 -5.56 -15.41
CA TYR A 24 5.42 -5.46 -14.18
C TYR A 24 5.59 -4.02 -13.72
N VAL A 25 4.53 -3.25 -13.85
CA VAL A 25 4.42 -2.00 -13.11
C VAL A 25 4.29 -2.45 -11.66
N TYR A 26 5.29 -2.11 -10.85
CA TYR A 26 5.49 -2.63 -9.51
C TYR A 26 4.27 -2.34 -8.64
N ALA A 27 3.53 -3.38 -8.25
CA ALA A 27 2.36 -3.24 -7.39
C ALA A 27 2.70 -2.87 -5.94
N GLU A 28 3.98 -3.00 -5.59
CA GLU A 28 4.53 -2.80 -4.27
C GLU A 28 5.24 -1.45 -4.23
N ARG A 29 4.57 -0.47 -3.62
CA ARG A 29 5.02 0.91 -3.49
C ARG A 29 4.67 1.44 -2.11
N TYR A 30 5.70 1.86 -1.38
CA TYR A 30 5.59 2.26 0.02
C TYR A 30 6.18 3.65 0.24
N ILE A 31 5.73 4.31 1.30
CA ILE A 31 6.26 5.61 1.69
C ILE A 31 7.60 5.41 2.42
N SER A 32 8.56 6.26 2.05
CA SER A 32 9.86 6.43 2.68
C SER A 32 10.17 7.93 2.76
N HIS A 33 11.28 8.28 3.39
CA HIS A 33 11.74 9.65 3.59
C HIS A 33 13.08 9.90 2.89
N SER A 34 13.41 11.19 2.65
CA SER A 34 14.67 11.59 1.99
C SER A 34 15.71 12.23 2.92
N GLY A 35 15.35 12.43 4.19
CA GLY A 35 16.18 13.15 5.16
C GLY A 35 15.73 12.89 6.60
N PRO A 36 16.36 13.52 7.61
CA PRO A 36 16.11 13.25 9.02
C PRO A 36 14.81 13.86 9.55
N GLU A 37 13.89 14.24 8.66
CA GLU A 37 12.61 14.82 9.03
C GLU A 37 11.73 13.75 9.68
N GLU A 38 11.07 14.07 10.79
CA GLU A 38 10.17 13.16 11.53
C GLU A 38 8.69 13.43 11.19
N GLN A 39 8.43 14.35 10.27
CA GLN A 39 7.10 14.66 9.74
C GLN A 39 7.22 15.09 8.27
N ILE A 40 6.43 14.47 7.40
CA ILE A 40 6.44 14.75 5.96
C ILE A 40 5.03 14.72 5.37
N TRP A 41 4.85 15.43 4.26
CA TRP A 41 3.68 15.36 3.38
C TRP A 41 4.09 15.15 1.91
N TRP A 42 5.40 14.98 1.68
CA TRP A 42 6.01 14.60 0.41
C TRP A 42 6.94 13.41 0.67
N GLY A 43 6.39 12.20 0.54
CA GLY A 43 7.15 10.96 0.67
C GLY A 43 8.03 10.67 -0.55
N LYS A 44 9.09 9.90 -0.33
CA LYS A 44 9.81 9.19 -1.40
C LYS A 44 9.17 7.81 -1.55
N ARG A 45 9.17 7.27 -2.78
CA ARG A 45 8.85 5.87 -3.03
C ARG A 45 9.95 4.95 -2.49
N ALA A 46 9.52 3.89 -1.82
CA ALA A 46 10.29 2.70 -1.50
C ALA A 46 9.68 1.45 -2.17
N GLU A 47 10.54 0.48 -2.45
CA GLU A 47 10.18 -0.84 -2.97
C GLU A 47 10.15 -1.87 -1.82
N MET A 48 9.56 -3.03 -2.07
CA MET A 48 9.66 -4.16 -1.14
C MET A 48 11.14 -4.46 -0.86
N GLY A 49 11.47 -4.67 0.41
CA GLY A 49 12.85 -4.94 0.85
C GLY A 49 13.64 -3.68 1.23
N ASP A 50 13.14 -2.48 0.95
CA ASP A 50 13.79 -1.26 1.42
C ASP A 50 13.69 -1.14 2.96
N SER A 51 14.82 -0.91 3.62
CA SER A 51 14.89 -0.71 5.09
C SER A 51 14.23 0.57 5.61
N THR A 52 13.69 1.41 4.73
CA THR A 52 13.13 2.74 5.04
C THR A 52 11.61 2.81 4.86
N ILE A 53 10.93 1.66 4.83
CA ILE A 53 9.48 1.61 4.65
C ILE A 53 8.78 2.09 5.93
N ILE A 54 8.10 3.23 5.82
CA ILE A 54 7.34 3.83 6.90
C ILE A 54 5.97 3.16 7.01
N HIS A 55 5.65 2.61 8.19
CA HIS A 55 4.41 1.87 8.42
C HIS A 55 3.98 1.87 9.89
N TRP A 56 2.74 1.49 10.18
CA TRP A 56 2.29 1.33 11.57
C TRP A 56 2.77 0.00 12.16
N LYS A 57 3.32 0.04 13.38
CA LYS A 57 3.59 -1.19 14.16
C LYS A 57 2.39 -1.68 14.95
N GLN A 58 1.50 -0.77 15.36
CA GLN A 58 0.19 -1.11 15.91
C GLN A 58 -0.79 -1.46 14.80
N LEU A 59 -1.69 -2.41 15.05
CA LEU A 59 -2.64 -2.89 14.04
C LEU A 59 -4.03 -2.27 14.14
N ASN A 60 -4.39 -1.66 15.28
CA ASN A 60 -5.65 -0.93 15.40
C ASN A 60 -5.38 0.58 15.41
N ILE A 61 -5.76 1.26 14.33
CA ILE A 61 -5.53 2.70 14.20
C ILE A 61 -6.81 3.44 14.58
N VAL A 62 -6.68 4.36 15.54
CA VAL A 62 -7.81 5.19 15.97
C VAL A 62 -7.83 6.47 15.13
N TRP A 63 -8.97 6.77 14.52
CA TRP A 63 -9.16 7.97 13.70
C TRP A 63 -10.26 8.86 14.25
N TYR A 64 -10.19 10.15 13.96
CA TYR A 64 -11.12 11.16 14.42
C TYR A 64 -11.61 12.01 13.25
N LEU A 65 -12.82 12.56 13.39
CA LEU A 65 -13.38 13.50 12.41
C LEU A 65 -13.56 14.86 13.05
N ASN A 66 -13.04 15.90 12.39
CA ASN A 66 -13.21 17.27 12.85
C ASN A 66 -14.71 17.68 12.87
N SER A 67 -15.13 18.37 13.94
CA SER A 67 -16.50 18.79 14.21
C SER A 67 -17.14 19.63 13.10
N ASN A 68 -16.35 20.38 12.35
CA ASN A 68 -16.85 21.21 11.27
C ASN A 68 -17.34 20.35 10.08
N GLY A 69 -16.82 19.13 9.96
CA GLY A 69 -17.06 18.27 8.79
C GLY A 69 -16.58 18.94 7.49
N ALA A 70 -17.15 18.51 6.37
CA ALA A 70 -16.83 19.07 5.06
C ALA A 70 -17.60 20.35 4.71
N GLY A 71 -18.63 20.72 5.47
CA GLY A 71 -19.56 21.78 5.05
C GLY A 71 -20.40 21.37 3.84
N ASP A 72 -20.53 22.27 2.85
CA ASP A 72 -21.12 22.00 1.52
C ASP A 72 -22.55 21.42 1.52
N GLY A 73 -23.33 21.76 2.55
CA GLY A 73 -24.69 21.25 2.72
C GLY A 73 -24.75 19.79 3.19
N LEU A 74 -23.61 19.18 3.53
CA LEU A 74 -23.50 17.86 4.12
C LEU A 74 -23.60 17.94 5.64
N THR A 75 -24.35 17.01 6.22
CA THR A 75 -24.36 16.83 7.68
C THR A 75 -23.09 16.11 8.14
N PHE A 76 -22.68 16.34 9.39
CA PHE A 76 -21.57 15.60 10.00
C PHE A 76 -21.74 14.08 9.86
N SER A 77 -22.96 13.55 10.05
CA SER A 77 -23.23 12.12 9.91
C SER A 77 -22.99 11.62 8.49
N GLN A 78 -23.31 12.42 7.46
CA GLN A 78 -23.07 12.05 6.06
C GLN A 78 -21.58 12.00 5.73
N VAL A 79 -20.82 13.00 6.18
CA VAL A 79 -19.35 13.03 6.03
C VAL A 79 -18.72 11.86 6.77
N LYS A 80 -19.12 11.63 8.02
CA LYS A 80 -18.66 10.49 8.83
C LYS A 80 -18.91 9.16 8.13
N SER A 81 -20.12 8.93 7.61
CA SER A 81 -20.42 7.69 6.89
C SER A 81 -19.58 7.51 5.63
N ALA A 82 -19.26 8.59 4.90
CA ALA A 82 -18.37 8.50 3.73
C ALA A 82 -16.93 8.13 4.13
N VAL A 83 -16.42 8.70 5.22
CA VAL A 83 -15.08 8.37 5.76
C VAL A 83 -15.06 6.94 6.33
N GLU A 84 -16.10 6.51 7.06
CA GLU A 84 -16.25 5.12 7.53
C GLU A 84 -16.21 4.11 6.38
N ASN A 85 -16.96 4.36 5.31
CA ASN A 85 -16.92 3.49 4.14
C ASN A 85 -15.54 3.44 3.46
N SER A 86 -14.71 4.46 3.65
CA SER A 86 -13.34 4.50 3.12
C SER A 86 -12.41 3.61 3.94
N PHE A 87 -12.52 3.65 5.27
CA PHE A 87 -11.84 2.70 6.16
C PHE A 87 -12.29 1.27 5.92
N ASP A 88 -13.60 1.04 5.72
CA ASP A 88 -14.14 -0.29 5.40
C ASP A 88 -13.49 -0.87 4.13
N SER A 89 -13.18 -0.05 3.11
CA SER A 89 -12.52 -0.53 1.89
C SER A 89 -11.16 -1.17 2.18
N TRP A 90 -10.38 -0.61 3.12
CA TRP A 90 -9.08 -1.14 3.53
C TRP A 90 -9.20 -2.29 4.55
N GLU A 91 -10.08 -2.17 5.54
CA GLU A 91 -10.28 -3.21 6.58
C GLU A 91 -10.86 -4.51 5.99
N ASN A 92 -11.65 -4.42 4.90
CA ASN A 92 -12.21 -5.59 4.22
C ASN A 92 -11.19 -6.38 3.38
N VAL A 93 -9.92 -5.96 3.30
CA VAL A 93 -8.87 -6.75 2.65
C VAL A 93 -8.48 -7.92 3.56
N SER A 94 -9.03 -9.09 3.27
CA SER A 94 -8.89 -10.30 4.10
C SER A 94 -7.46 -10.83 4.27
N THR A 95 -6.55 -10.37 3.41
CA THR A 95 -5.11 -10.69 3.43
C THR A 95 -4.27 -9.68 4.23
N ALA A 96 -4.88 -8.66 4.84
CA ALA A 96 -4.24 -7.74 5.79
C ALA A 96 -4.83 -7.92 7.21
N THR A 97 -4.18 -7.36 8.24
CA THR A 97 -4.68 -7.37 9.64
C THR A 97 -4.94 -6.01 10.27
N ILE A 98 -4.71 -4.92 9.54
CA ILE A 98 -4.99 -3.59 10.07
C ILE A 98 -6.51 -3.41 10.27
N SER A 99 -6.89 -2.74 11.36
CA SER A 99 -8.26 -2.40 11.72
C SER A 99 -8.38 -0.94 12.10
N PHE A 100 -9.56 -0.36 11.96
CA PHE A 100 -9.77 1.05 12.26
C PHE A 100 -10.88 1.27 13.27
N SER A 101 -10.62 2.15 14.23
CA SER A 101 -11.58 2.49 15.28
C SER A 101 -11.92 3.96 15.24
N TYR A 102 -13.20 4.31 15.15
CA TYR A 102 -13.64 5.69 15.28
C TYR A 102 -13.48 6.16 16.73
N GLY A 103 -12.55 7.08 16.97
CA GLY A 103 -12.25 7.67 18.27
C GLY A 103 -13.23 8.77 18.69
N GLY A 104 -14.08 9.24 17.79
CA GLY A 104 -15.09 10.24 18.05
C GLY A 104 -14.91 11.53 17.24
N GLN A 105 -15.84 12.45 17.47
CA GLN A 105 -15.78 13.80 16.93
C GLN A 105 -14.78 14.63 17.74
N THR A 106 -14.05 15.52 17.09
CA THR A 106 -13.01 16.35 17.72
C THR A 106 -13.01 17.77 17.15
N ASP A 107 -12.54 18.76 17.90
CA ASP A 107 -12.27 20.11 17.36
C ASP A 107 -10.80 20.27 16.91
N ARG A 108 -10.01 19.20 16.98
CA ARG A 108 -8.61 19.17 16.53
C ARG A 108 -8.50 19.28 15.01
N THR A 109 -7.39 19.85 14.56
CA THR A 109 -6.98 19.93 13.15
C THR A 109 -5.75 19.06 12.95
N TRP A 110 -4.93 19.35 11.93
CA TRP A 110 -3.63 18.72 11.77
C TRP A 110 -2.61 19.19 12.82
N SER A 111 -1.93 18.24 13.48
CA SER A 111 -0.85 18.45 14.43
C SER A 111 -0.32 17.09 14.89
N ASN A 112 1.00 16.97 15.11
CA ASN A 112 1.58 15.82 15.81
C ASN A 112 1.12 15.79 17.29
N ASP A 113 -0.01 15.16 17.56
CA ASP A 113 -0.66 15.17 18.87
C ASP A 113 -1.27 13.82 19.29
N GLY A 114 -1.10 12.80 18.46
CA GLY A 114 -1.57 11.43 18.65
C GLY A 114 -3.02 11.21 18.21
N TYR A 115 -3.62 12.16 17.50
CA TYR A 115 -4.96 12.04 16.93
C TYR A 115 -4.84 12.00 15.41
N ASN A 116 -5.22 10.87 14.81
CA ASN A 116 -5.26 10.81 13.34
C ASN A 116 -6.54 11.50 12.83
N VAL A 117 -6.47 12.80 12.50
CA VAL A 117 -7.65 13.62 12.22
C VAL A 117 -7.94 13.73 10.72
N HIS A 118 -9.21 13.55 10.36
CA HIS A 118 -9.76 14.00 9.08
C HIS A 118 -10.30 15.43 9.24
N TYR A 119 -9.73 16.37 8.51
CA TYR A 119 -9.98 17.80 8.66
C TYR A 119 -10.17 18.49 7.32
N TRP A 120 -11.21 19.32 7.17
CA TRP A 120 -11.43 20.17 5.99
C TRP A 120 -10.91 21.59 6.28
N ALA A 121 -9.83 21.96 5.61
CA ALA A 121 -9.23 23.29 5.72
C ALA A 121 -10.02 24.31 4.89
N GLU A 122 -10.45 25.37 5.55
CA GLU A 122 -11.27 26.45 4.98
C GLU A 122 -10.48 27.76 4.80
N SER A 123 -11.06 28.72 4.10
CA SER A 123 -10.40 30.02 3.84
C SER A 123 -9.85 30.67 5.11
N GLY A 124 -8.54 30.95 5.11
CA GLY A 124 -7.82 31.53 6.25
C GLY A 124 -7.15 30.52 7.17
N ASP A 125 -7.26 29.22 6.88
CA ASP A 125 -6.60 28.16 7.65
C ASP A 125 -5.09 28.06 7.34
N PRO A 126 -4.21 27.89 8.36
CA PRO A 126 -2.78 27.73 8.15
C PRO A 126 -2.40 26.43 7.41
N ALA A 127 -3.29 25.44 7.33
CA ALA A 127 -3.07 24.21 6.58
C ALA A 127 -2.84 24.44 5.08
N PHE A 128 -3.19 25.60 4.54
CA PHE A 128 -2.87 25.94 3.15
C PHE A 128 -1.39 26.19 2.90
N ASP A 129 -0.58 26.43 3.93
CA ASP A 129 0.87 26.40 3.81
C ASP A 129 1.40 24.97 3.56
N VAL A 130 0.60 23.95 3.89
CA VAL A 130 0.92 22.51 3.72
C VAL A 130 0.31 21.95 2.44
N ILE A 131 -1.01 22.08 2.24
CA ILE A 131 -1.71 21.55 1.06
C ILE A 131 -1.22 22.21 -0.23
N GLY A 132 -0.92 23.52 -0.19
CA GLY A 132 -0.66 24.31 -1.38
C GLY A 132 -1.94 24.53 -2.23
N SER A 133 -1.75 24.89 -3.50
CA SER A 133 -2.85 25.17 -4.43
C SER A 133 -3.03 24.04 -5.45
N GLY A 134 -4.27 23.65 -5.74
CA GLY A 134 -4.59 22.68 -6.81
C GLY A 134 -4.62 21.21 -6.38
N TYR A 135 -4.51 20.94 -5.08
CA TYR A 135 -4.62 19.61 -4.49
C TYR A 135 -5.95 19.45 -3.75
N LEU A 136 -6.57 18.27 -3.88
CA LEU A 136 -7.85 17.95 -3.23
C LEU A 136 -7.66 17.66 -1.74
N ALA A 137 -6.60 16.94 -1.39
CA ALA A 137 -6.24 16.64 -0.02
C ALA A 137 -4.72 16.38 0.07
N VAL A 138 -4.23 16.31 1.30
CA VAL A 138 -2.87 15.85 1.62
C VAL A 138 -2.91 15.04 2.90
N THR A 139 -2.10 13.99 2.94
CA THR A 139 -1.85 13.20 4.14
C THR A 139 -0.51 13.62 4.75
N VAL A 140 -0.55 14.15 5.98
CA VAL A 140 0.62 14.52 6.76
C VAL A 140 0.95 13.37 7.69
N ILE A 141 2.13 12.77 7.52
CA ILE A 141 2.58 11.66 8.35
C ILE A 141 3.69 12.09 9.30
N THR A 142 3.64 11.61 10.53
CA THR A 142 4.68 11.75 11.54
C THR A 142 5.20 10.36 11.89
N PHE A 143 6.52 10.19 11.95
CA PHE A 143 7.16 8.90 12.18
C PHE A 143 8.44 9.05 13.01
N ASN A 144 8.95 7.94 13.56
CA ASN A 144 10.20 7.93 14.32
C ASN A 144 11.37 7.36 13.50
N SER A 145 12.57 7.37 14.08
CA SER A 145 13.81 6.84 13.47
C SER A 145 13.83 5.32 13.25
N SER A 146 12.75 4.61 13.58
CA SER A 146 12.56 3.18 13.34
C SER A 146 11.43 2.95 12.33
N GLU A 147 11.15 3.97 11.51
CA GLU A 147 10.15 3.99 10.43
C GLU A 147 8.72 3.66 10.91
N GLU A 148 8.44 3.86 12.19
CA GLU A 148 7.11 3.65 12.76
C GLU A 148 6.30 4.94 12.66
N LEU A 149 5.14 4.85 12.03
CA LEU A 149 4.12 5.89 12.06
C LEU A 149 3.63 6.11 13.50
N LEU A 150 3.56 7.39 13.89
CA LEU A 150 3.13 7.82 15.22
C LEU A 150 1.80 8.58 15.18
N ASP A 151 1.60 9.37 14.13
CA ASP A 151 0.49 10.31 13.98
C ASP A 151 0.31 10.64 12.50
N VAL A 152 -0.94 10.64 12.02
CA VAL A 152 -1.28 10.92 10.63
C VAL A 152 -2.55 11.74 10.52
N ASP A 153 -2.46 12.91 9.91
CA ASP A 153 -3.59 13.78 9.62
C ASP A 153 -3.90 13.84 8.14
N ILE A 154 -5.19 13.84 7.80
CA ILE A 154 -5.67 14.00 6.43
C ILE A 154 -6.37 15.35 6.33
N ILE A 155 -5.78 16.22 5.53
CA ILE A 155 -6.26 17.59 5.32
C ILE A 155 -6.92 17.68 3.94
N PHE A 156 -8.22 17.88 3.92
CA PHE A 156 -9.01 18.14 2.72
C PHE A 156 -9.05 19.64 2.41
N ASN A 157 -8.96 20.00 1.14
CA ASN A 157 -9.11 21.37 0.68
C ASN A 157 -10.60 21.73 0.58
N GLY A 158 -11.18 22.26 1.65
CA GLY A 158 -12.57 22.76 1.69
C GLY A 158 -12.72 24.16 1.05
N ARG A 159 -11.64 24.95 1.01
CA ARG A 159 -11.66 26.31 0.43
C ARG A 159 -11.93 26.32 -1.07
N ASP A 160 -11.24 25.45 -1.82
CA ASP A 160 -11.22 25.52 -3.30
C ASP A 160 -12.18 24.52 -3.97
N TYR A 161 -12.68 23.54 -3.22
CA TYR A 161 -13.48 22.44 -3.74
C TYR A 161 -14.74 22.21 -2.91
N GLU A 162 -15.87 22.08 -3.60
CA GLU A 162 -17.13 21.68 -3.00
C GLU A 162 -17.23 20.15 -2.95
N TRP A 163 -17.36 19.60 -1.75
CA TRP A 163 -17.33 18.17 -1.49
C TRP A 163 -18.69 17.50 -1.62
N LYS A 164 -18.68 16.28 -2.16
CA LYS A 164 -19.88 15.48 -2.44
C LYS A 164 -19.76 14.08 -1.88
N ILE A 165 -20.91 13.40 -1.77
CA ILE A 165 -21.02 11.99 -1.34
C ILE A 165 -21.86 11.14 -2.30
N ASP A 166 -22.44 11.79 -3.31
CA ASP A 166 -23.37 11.18 -4.27
C ASP A 166 -22.65 10.60 -5.50
N GLY A 167 -21.32 10.70 -5.52
CA GLY A 167 -20.47 10.23 -6.62
C GLY A 167 -20.29 11.22 -7.77
N ASN A 168 -20.76 12.46 -7.63
CA ASN A 168 -20.48 13.55 -8.55
C ASN A 168 -19.29 14.40 -8.06
N ASP A 169 -18.71 15.18 -8.98
CA ASP A 169 -17.61 16.12 -8.70
C ASP A 169 -16.51 15.51 -7.84
N TYR A 170 -16.19 16.12 -6.68
CA TYR A 170 -15.16 15.66 -5.75
C TYR A 170 -15.78 14.86 -4.61
N ASP A 171 -15.66 13.54 -4.72
CA ASP A 171 -16.31 12.60 -3.83
C ASP A 171 -15.47 12.33 -2.57
N ILE A 172 -16.05 12.57 -1.39
CA ILE A 172 -15.39 12.39 -0.10
C ILE A 172 -14.91 10.95 0.08
N GLN A 173 -15.74 9.95 -0.24
CA GLN A 173 -15.34 8.55 -0.05
C GLN A 173 -14.16 8.20 -0.98
N ALA A 174 -14.21 8.61 -2.25
CA ALA A 174 -13.13 8.33 -3.19
C ALA A 174 -11.79 8.95 -2.76
N VAL A 175 -11.78 10.24 -2.43
CA VAL A 175 -10.56 10.93 -2.00
C VAL A 175 -10.09 10.42 -0.64
N SER A 176 -11.00 10.26 0.33
CA SER A 176 -10.63 9.71 1.65
C SER A 176 -10.07 8.30 1.56
N THR A 177 -10.55 7.45 0.64
CA THR A 177 -9.98 6.10 0.45
C THR A 177 -8.54 6.19 -0.06
N HIS A 178 -8.23 7.13 -0.94
CA HIS A 178 -6.87 7.41 -1.41
C HIS A 178 -5.95 7.91 -0.30
N GLU A 179 -6.38 8.94 0.43
CA GLU A 179 -5.59 9.50 1.54
C GLU A 179 -5.37 8.48 2.67
N ILE A 180 -6.35 7.62 2.95
CA ILE A 180 -6.17 6.53 3.92
C ILE A 180 -5.10 5.53 3.45
N GLY A 181 -4.94 5.34 2.13
CA GLY A 181 -3.83 4.56 1.59
C GLY A 181 -2.46 5.14 1.96
N HIS A 182 -2.31 6.48 1.92
CA HIS A 182 -1.11 7.14 2.44
C HIS A 182 -1.01 7.01 3.97
N MET A 183 -2.12 7.12 4.68
CA MET A 183 -2.15 6.96 6.14
C MET A 183 -1.66 5.59 6.61
N ILE A 184 -1.84 4.56 5.79
CA ILE A 184 -1.32 3.22 6.09
C ILE A 184 0.07 2.96 5.49
N GLY A 185 0.72 3.95 4.88
CA GLY A 185 2.10 3.85 4.38
C GLY A 185 2.25 3.47 2.90
N LEU A 186 1.17 3.47 2.11
CA LEU A 186 1.28 3.24 0.66
C LEU A 186 1.65 4.52 -0.08
N HIS A 187 2.58 4.41 -1.03
CA HIS A 187 2.88 5.49 -1.95
C HIS A 187 1.92 5.45 -3.16
N HIS A 188 1.89 6.52 -3.94
CA HIS A 188 1.20 6.52 -5.23
C HIS A 188 1.69 5.38 -6.14
N THR A 189 0.76 4.75 -6.85
CA THR A 189 1.04 3.70 -7.85
C THR A 189 1.55 4.28 -9.16
N GLU A 190 2.40 3.52 -9.85
CA GLU A 190 2.77 3.73 -11.24
C GLU A 190 1.80 3.10 -12.24
N VAL A 191 0.80 2.32 -11.79
CA VAL A 191 -0.17 1.68 -12.68
C VAL A 191 -1.05 2.75 -13.33
N MET A 192 -0.88 2.90 -14.65
CA MET A 192 -1.57 3.91 -15.45
C MET A 192 -2.71 3.36 -16.33
N GLU A 193 -2.93 2.04 -16.31
CA GLU A 193 -3.94 1.39 -17.17
C GLU A 193 -5.21 1.06 -16.38
N PRO A 194 -6.41 1.32 -16.93
CA PRO A 194 -7.67 1.00 -16.27
C PRO A 194 -7.89 -0.51 -16.02
N PRO A 195 -8.58 -0.89 -14.91
CA PRO A 195 -9.04 0.00 -13.85
C PRO A 195 -7.87 0.59 -13.05
N LEU A 196 -7.90 1.90 -12.85
CA LEU A 196 -6.84 2.62 -12.16
C LEU A 196 -6.94 2.33 -10.65
N PRO A 197 -5.83 1.96 -9.98
CA PRO A 197 -5.86 1.73 -8.54
C PRO A 197 -6.26 2.96 -7.76
N THR A 198 -6.76 2.75 -6.54
CA THR A 198 -7.10 3.83 -5.61
C THR A 198 -5.90 4.75 -5.41
N MET A 199 -4.68 4.20 -5.29
CA MET A 199 -3.46 5.00 -5.11
C MET A 199 -2.94 5.69 -6.37
N TYR A 200 -3.72 5.75 -7.46
CA TYR A 200 -3.35 6.53 -8.63
C TYR A 200 -3.36 8.03 -8.29
N PRO A 201 -2.28 8.80 -8.59
CA PRO A 201 -2.08 10.16 -8.06
C PRO A 201 -3.04 11.23 -8.59
N TYR A 202 -3.90 10.89 -9.55
CA TYR A 202 -4.87 11.84 -10.10
C TYR A 202 -6.30 11.36 -9.85
N TYR A 203 -7.15 12.29 -9.43
CA TYR A 203 -8.55 12.01 -9.18
C TYR A 203 -9.24 11.43 -10.43
N ASN A 204 -9.86 10.26 -10.25
CA ASN A 204 -10.52 9.50 -11.32
C ASN A 204 -12.01 9.25 -11.03
N GLY A 205 -12.60 10.01 -10.10
CA GLY A 205 -14.00 9.84 -9.71
C GLY A 205 -14.19 8.72 -8.71
N THR A 206 -15.37 8.11 -8.72
CA THR A 206 -15.77 7.10 -7.72
C THR A 206 -15.05 5.76 -7.83
N SER A 207 -14.21 5.53 -8.84
CA SER A 207 -13.40 4.30 -8.92
C SER A 207 -12.50 4.13 -7.70
N ALA A 208 -11.98 5.22 -7.16
CA ALA A 208 -11.14 5.15 -5.95
C ALA A 208 -11.91 4.79 -4.67
N ARG A 209 -13.25 4.67 -4.69
CA ARG A 209 -14.01 4.13 -3.54
C ARG A 209 -13.70 2.66 -3.25
N SER A 210 -13.17 1.93 -4.23
CA SER A 210 -12.84 0.50 -4.14
C SER A 210 -11.39 0.25 -4.49
N LEU A 211 -10.80 -0.78 -3.88
CA LEU A 211 -9.40 -1.12 -4.08
C LEU A 211 -9.19 -2.06 -5.27
N GLU A 212 -8.23 -1.72 -6.13
CA GLU A 212 -7.77 -2.62 -7.18
C GLU A 212 -6.76 -3.64 -6.64
N PHE A 213 -6.36 -4.59 -7.48
CA PHE A 213 -5.43 -5.64 -7.07
C PHE A 213 -4.09 -5.08 -6.60
N ASP A 214 -3.59 -4.05 -7.29
CA ASP A 214 -2.42 -3.26 -6.93
C ASP A 214 -2.45 -2.74 -5.48
N ASP A 215 -3.56 -2.11 -5.08
CA ASP A 215 -3.74 -1.60 -3.73
C ASP A 215 -3.75 -2.73 -2.68
N LYS A 216 -4.40 -3.85 -3.03
CA LYS A 216 -4.50 -5.03 -2.16
C LYS A 216 -3.16 -5.72 -1.96
N VAL A 217 -2.30 -5.78 -2.98
CA VAL A 217 -0.93 -6.30 -2.87
C VAL A 217 -0.16 -5.47 -1.85
N GLY A 218 -0.15 -4.14 -2.00
CA GLY A 218 0.55 -3.23 -1.09
C GLY A 218 0.15 -3.39 0.38
N ILE A 219 -1.16 -3.33 0.70
CA ILE A 219 -1.62 -3.45 2.10
C ILE A 219 -1.42 -4.86 2.67
N SER A 220 -1.54 -5.92 1.86
CA SER A 220 -1.34 -7.31 2.32
C SER A 220 0.11 -7.56 2.73
N PHE A 221 1.04 -6.94 2.01
CA PHE A 221 2.44 -6.95 2.38
C PHE A 221 2.70 -6.13 3.65
N LEU A 222 2.30 -4.85 3.72
CA LEU A 222 2.59 -4.02 4.89
C LEU A 222 2.02 -4.60 6.20
N TYR A 223 0.80 -5.11 6.16
CA TYR A 223 0.08 -5.51 7.37
C TYR A 223 -0.20 -7.00 7.40
N ARG A 224 0.85 -7.80 7.14
CA ARG A 224 0.98 -9.26 7.40
C ARG A 224 2.19 -9.89 6.72
N GLY A 225 2.90 -9.14 5.88
CA GLY A 225 3.91 -9.62 4.94
C GLY A 225 3.40 -10.68 3.98
N ASN A 226 2.09 -10.64 3.68
CA ASN A 226 1.47 -11.60 2.79
C ASN A 226 1.77 -11.24 1.33
N LEU A 227 2.56 -12.08 0.66
CA LEU A 227 2.75 -12.06 -0.78
C LEU A 227 1.58 -12.81 -1.43
N ILE A 228 0.73 -12.05 -2.12
CA ILE A 228 -0.50 -12.55 -2.76
C ILE A 228 -0.40 -12.64 -4.28
N ASP A 229 0.72 -12.16 -4.84
CA ASP A 229 1.16 -12.31 -6.23
C ASP A 229 2.59 -12.85 -6.28
N ASN A 230 3.06 -13.27 -7.45
CA ASN A 230 4.42 -13.71 -7.66
C ASN A 230 5.39 -12.57 -7.45
N GLU A 231 6.42 -12.80 -6.65
CA GLU A 231 7.44 -11.79 -6.38
C GLU A 231 8.86 -12.28 -6.56
N THR A 232 9.76 -11.36 -6.86
CA THR A 232 11.18 -11.64 -7.07
C THR A 232 12.04 -10.75 -6.18
N LEU A 233 12.76 -11.39 -5.26
CA LEU A 233 13.74 -10.76 -4.37
C LEU A 233 15.12 -10.77 -5.03
N SER A 234 15.82 -9.63 -4.97
CA SER A 234 17.14 -9.47 -5.59
C SER A 234 17.93 -8.36 -4.91
N GLY A 235 19.26 -8.45 -4.92
CA GLY A 235 20.08 -7.45 -4.24
C GLY A 235 20.06 -7.64 -2.72
N ASP A 236 19.98 -6.54 -1.97
CA ASP A 236 20.02 -6.53 -0.50
C ASP A 236 18.65 -6.11 0.05
N ASP A 237 17.84 -7.08 0.47
CA ASP A 237 16.49 -6.86 1.00
C ASP A 237 16.46 -6.94 2.53
N TYR A 238 15.66 -6.09 3.15
CA TYR A 238 15.47 -5.98 4.60
C TYR A 238 14.00 -6.10 5.01
N TYR A 239 13.73 -6.84 6.08
CA TYR A 239 12.38 -7.02 6.62
C TYR A 239 12.37 -7.02 8.15
N ASP A 240 11.51 -6.20 8.75
CA ASP A 240 11.13 -6.21 10.16
C ASP A 240 9.71 -6.79 10.38
N TRP A 241 9.27 -7.67 9.48
CA TRP A 241 8.09 -8.51 9.61
C TRP A 241 8.28 -9.87 8.88
N ASP A 242 7.39 -10.82 9.17
CA ASP A 242 7.35 -12.12 8.48
C ASP A 242 7.04 -11.94 6.98
N LEU A 243 7.73 -12.66 6.09
CA LEU A 243 7.22 -12.88 4.73
C LEU A 243 6.36 -14.13 4.67
N ARG A 244 5.21 -14.06 4.00
CA ARG A 244 4.23 -15.14 3.91
C ARG A 244 3.78 -15.28 2.48
N VAL A 245 4.23 -16.32 1.81
CA VAL A 245 3.89 -16.62 0.42
C VAL A 245 2.58 -17.39 0.40
N ILE A 246 1.52 -16.76 -0.09
CA ILE A 246 0.15 -17.28 -0.02
C ILE A 246 -0.55 -17.22 -1.38
N ASN A 247 -1.80 -17.71 -1.46
CA ASN A 247 -2.65 -17.57 -2.65
C ASN A 247 -2.07 -18.22 -3.94
N ASN A 248 -1.29 -19.30 -3.79
CA ASN A 248 -0.58 -19.97 -4.88
C ASN A 248 0.44 -19.07 -5.61
N SER A 249 0.93 -18.03 -4.93
CA SER A 249 2.04 -17.22 -5.43
C SER A 249 3.37 -17.97 -5.35
N THR A 250 4.34 -17.45 -6.10
CA THR A 250 5.72 -17.92 -6.10
C THR A 250 6.62 -16.79 -5.66
N LEU A 251 7.40 -17.02 -4.60
CA LEU A 251 8.54 -16.18 -4.25
C LEU A 251 9.77 -16.70 -4.98
N THR A 252 10.38 -15.88 -5.82
CA THR A 252 11.66 -16.14 -6.46
C THR A 252 12.74 -15.35 -5.73
N VAL A 253 13.86 -15.98 -5.39
CA VAL A 253 15.03 -15.30 -4.83
C VAL A 253 16.16 -15.46 -5.84
N GLU A 254 16.57 -14.34 -6.43
CA GLU A 254 17.62 -14.31 -7.44
C GLU A 254 18.97 -14.69 -6.84
N LYS A 255 19.84 -15.27 -7.67
CA LYS A 255 21.21 -15.59 -7.26
C LYS A 255 21.94 -14.34 -6.76
N GLY A 256 22.75 -14.49 -5.73
CA GLY A 256 23.50 -13.38 -5.13
C GLY A 256 22.67 -12.47 -4.20
N ALA A 257 21.36 -12.68 -4.07
CA ALA A 257 20.54 -11.91 -3.15
C ALA A 257 20.92 -12.15 -1.68
N VAL A 258 20.83 -11.09 -0.88
CA VAL A 258 20.97 -11.09 0.58
C VAL A 258 19.63 -10.68 1.16
N ILE A 259 18.98 -11.60 1.88
CA ILE A 259 17.70 -11.36 2.54
C ILE A 259 17.95 -11.29 4.04
N ASN A 260 17.72 -10.11 4.63
CA ASN A 260 17.98 -9.82 6.02
C ASN A 260 16.67 -9.64 6.79
N PHE A 261 16.51 -10.38 7.88
CA PHE A 261 15.38 -10.26 8.79
C PHE A 261 15.81 -9.68 10.14
N GLU A 262 15.02 -8.76 10.69
CA GLU A 262 15.08 -8.52 12.12
C GLU A 262 14.81 -9.81 12.92
N ASP A 263 15.27 -9.83 14.16
CA ASP A 263 15.14 -10.99 15.05
C ASP A 263 13.70 -11.55 15.05
N TYR A 264 13.60 -12.88 14.96
CA TYR A 264 12.36 -13.68 15.00
C TYR A 264 11.48 -13.71 13.74
N TYR A 265 11.74 -12.86 12.74
CA TYR A 265 10.98 -12.92 11.48
C TYR A 265 11.53 -13.97 10.52
N ARG A 266 10.63 -14.46 9.66
CA ARG A 266 10.91 -15.61 8.79
C ARG A 266 10.10 -15.55 7.50
N VAL A 267 10.53 -16.36 6.54
CA VAL A 267 9.74 -16.68 5.36
C VAL A 267 8.88 -17.91 5.64
N ASN A 268 7.57 -17.82 5.36
CA ASN A 268 6.62 -18.91 5.47
C ASN A 268 5.99 -19.16 4.09
N ILE A 269 6.10 -20.38 3.57
CA ILE A 269 5.45 -20.78 2.31
C ILE A 269 4.18 -21.57 2.66
N GLN A 270 3.01 -21.05 2.29
CA GLN A 270 1.75 -21.77 2.50
C GLN A 270 1.53 -22.86 1.45
N ASP A 271 0.72 -23.86 1.81
CA ASP A 271 0.32 -24.94 0.91
C ASP A 271 -0.20 -24.37 -0.43
N GLY A 272 0.29 -24.93 -1.54
CA GLY A 272 -0.04 -24.49 -2.90
C GLY A 272 0.83 -23.34 -3.42
N SER A 273 1.59 -22.66 -2.56
CA SER A 273 2.54 -21.61 -2.94
C SER A 273 3.96 -22.18 -3.08
N ALA A 274 4.90 -21.39 -3.64
CA ALA A 274 6.24 -21.88 -3.95
C ALA A 274 7.36 -20.90 -3.57
N LEU A 275 8.54 -21.46 -3.30
CA LEU A 275 9.80 -20.74 -3.20
C LEU A 275 10.77 -21.29 -4.26
N ILE A 276 11.30 -20.40 -5.10
CA ILE A 276 12.35 -20.70 -6.07
C ILE A 276 13.61 -19.93 -5.65
N ALA A 277 14.60 -20.62 -5.09
CA ALA A 277 15.85 -20.01 -4.64
C ALA A 277 17.04 -20.81 -5.17
N ASN A 278 17.60 -20.39 -6.31
CA ASN A 278 18.66 -21.09 -7.02
C ASN A 278 19.95 -20.25 -7.06
N GLY A 279 20.66 -20.18 -5.93
CA GLY A 279 21.99 -19.58 -5.87
C GLY A 279 23.04 -20.37 -6.66
N THR A 280 24.19 -19.74 -6.92
CA THR A 280 25.35 -20.42 -7.53
C THR A 280 26.54 -20.40 -6.57
N SER A 281 27.59 -21.17 -6.86
CA SER A 281 28.82 -21.12 -6.04
C SER A 281 29.54 -19.76 -6.09
N THR A 282 29.31 -18.97 -7.14
CA THR A 282 29.88 -17.62 -7.31
C THR A 282 28.92 -16.50 -6.86
N GLU A 283 27.62 -16.79 -6.82
CA GLU A 283 26.55 -15.86 -6.42
C GLU A 283 25.58 -16.63 -5.50
N PRO A 284 26.00 -16.98 -4.28
CA PRO A 284 25.14 -17.69 -3.34
C PRO A 284 24.00 -16.77 -2.88
N ILE A 285 22.84 -17.34 -2.60
CA ILE A 285 21.77 -16.65 -1.89
C ILE A 285 22.13 -16.67 -0.40
N THR A 286 22.04 -15.52 0.26
CA THR A 286 22.32 -15.38 1.69
C THR A 286 21.04 -15.04 2.43
N LEU A 287 20.62 -15.91 3.34
CA LEU A 287 19.59 -15.59 4.34
C LEU A 287 20.31 -15.24 5.64
N THR A 288 20.07 -14.04 6.17
CA THR A 288 20.71 -13.54 7.38
C THR A 288 19.70 -12.91 8.33
N SER A 289 20.13 -12.65 9.56
CA SER A 289 19.34 -11.92 10.54
C SER A 289 20.21 -10.98 11.35
N SER A 290 19.63 -9.89 11.86
CA SER A 290 20.25 -9.05 12.89
C SER A 290 20.54 -9.82 14.19
N SER A 291 20.00 -11.03 14.35
CA SER A 291 20.11 -11.79 15.58
C SER A 291 21.53 -12.29 15.81
N SER A 292 21.99 -12.14 17.05
CA SER A 292 23.29 -12.68 17.49
C SER A 292 23.39 -14.21 17.41
N ASN A 293 22.24 -14.92 17.36
CA ASN A 293 22.15 -16.36 17.15
C ASN A 293 20.94 -16.68 16.24
N PRO A 294 21.09 -16.54 14.91
CA PRO A 294 20.01 -16.84 13.97
C PRO A 294 19.58 -18.30 14.12
N SER A 295 18.28 -18.55 14.24
CA SER A 295 17.74 -19.91 14.08
C SER A 295 17.84 -20.30 12.60
N PRO A 296 18.17 -21.57 12.28
CA PRO A 296 17.97 -22.11 10.94
C PRO A 296 16.52 -22.00 10.48
#